data_AF-A0A1G2Q813-F1
#
_entry.id   AF-A0A1G2Q813-F1
#
_cell.length_a   1.000
_cell.length_b   1.000
_cell.length_c   1.000
_cell.angle_alpha   90.00
_cell.angle_beta   90.00
_cell.angle_gamma   90.00
#
_symmetry.space_group_name_H-M   'P 1'
#
loop_
_entity.id
_entity.type
_entity.pdbx_description
1 polymer ?
#
loop_
_entity_poly.entity_id
_entity_poly.type
_entity_poly.pdbx_seq_one_letter_code
_entity_poly.pdbx_strand_id
1 'polypeptide(L)' 'MKVCPLCNKGSLMVGGYSNRVRATKYNPTGKNRKQPNLQWASLPSGGRVKICTNCLKKNKHLEMKIR' A
#
# COMPACT_ATOMS: atom_id res chain seq x y z
N MET A 1 7.28 6.21 -8.65
CA MET A 1 6.40 5.11 -8.19
C MET A 1 5.87 5.46 -6.81
N LYS A 2 4.58 5.27 -6.53
CA LYS A 2 4.01 5.55 -5.19
C LYS A 2 4.50 4.47 -4.21
N VAL A 3 5.49 4.81 -3.38
CA VAL A 3 6.11 3.89 -2.42
C VAL A 3 6.07 4.53 -1.03
N CYS A 4 5.81 3.73 -0.01
CA CYS A 4 5.91 4.17 1.37
C CYS A 4 7.38 4.26 1.79
N PRO A 5 7.88 5.40 2.31
CA PRO A 5 9.29 5.54 2.71
C PRO A 5 9.68 4.70 3.93
N LEU A 6 8.71 4.31 4.77
CA LEU A 6 8.98 3.57 6.02
C LEU A 6 9.07 2.05 5.83
N CYS A 7 8.31 1.50 4.90
CA CYS A 7 8.18 0.05 4.71
C CYS A 7 8.42 -0.41 3.27
N ASN A 8 8.80 0.52 2.39
CA ASN A 8 9.03 0.30 0.97
C ASN A 8 7.85 -0.36 0.24
N LYS A 9 6.64 -0.29 0.80
CA LYS A 9 5.44 -0.86 0.19
C LYS A 9 5.14 -0.08 -1.10
N GLY A 10 5.33 -0.76 -2.23
CA GLY A 10 5.03 -0.28 -3.57
C GLY A 10 3.74 -0.87 -4.15
N SER A 11 3.53 -0.61 -5.44
CA SER A 11 2.44 -1.21 -6.21
C SER A 11 2.76 -2.66 -6.59
N LEU A 12 1.75 -3.52 -6.64
CA LEU A 12 1.87 -4.91 -7.06
C LEU A 12 1.02 -5.16 -8.32
N MET A 13 1.52 -6.01 -9.21
CA MET A 13 0.73 -6.54 -10.34
C MET A 13 0.06 -7.84 -9.89
N VAL A 14 -1.27 -7.85 -9.83
CA VAL A 14 -2.02 -8.98 -9.28
C VAL A 14 -3.02 -9.47 -10.33
N GLY A 15 -3.05 -10.78 -10.58
CA GLY A 15 -4.10 -11.43 -11.37
C GLY A 15 -5.39 -11.57 -10.55
N GLY A 16 -6.49 -11.88 -11.22
CA GLY A 16 -7.73 -12.23 -10.53
C GLY A 16 -8.27 -13.57 -11.01
N TYR A 17 -9.25 -14.08 -10.27
CA TYR A 17 -10.14 -15.14 -10.73
C TYR A 17 -11.56 -14.60 -10.63
N SER A 18 -12.41 -14.96 -11.59
CA SER A 18 -13.81 -14.54 -11.59
C SER A 18 -14.68 -15.57 -10.87
N ASN A 19 -15.55 -15.09 -9.98
CA ASN A 19 -16.52 -15.91 -9.25
C ASN A 19 -17.69 -16.42 -10.12
N ARG A 20 -17.68 -16.14 -11.43
CA ARG A 20 -18.75 -16.56 -12.37
C ARG A 20 -18.77 -18.07 -12.60
N VAL A 21 -17.64 -18.75 -12.39
CA VAL A 21 -17.48 -20.18 -12.67
C VAL A 21 -17.17 -20.91 -11.37
N ARG A 22 -17.57 -22.19 -11.28
CA ARG A 22 -17.27 -23.09 -10.15
C ARG A 22 -15.77 -23.05 -9.80
N ALA A 23 -15.46 -23.05 -8.51
CA ALA A 23 -14.10 -22.90 -7.98
C ALA A 23 -13.07 -23.91 -8.52
N THR A 24 -13.53 -25.08 -8.99
CA THR A 24 -12.69 -26.14 -9.56
C THR A 24 -12.29 -25.92 -11.01
N LYS A 25 -12.92 -24.97 -11.73
CA LYS A 25 -12.63 -24.69 -13.13
C LYS A 25 -11.78 -23.42 -13.24
N TYR A 26 -10.65 -23.55 -13.92
CA TYR A 26 -9.75 -22.43 -14.18
C TYR A 26 -10.48 -21.29 -14.91
N ASN A 27 -10.55 -20.11 -14.28
CA ASN A 27 -11.25 -18.92 -14.78
C ASN A 27 -10.49 -17.62 -14.41
N PRO A 28 -9.26 -17.44 -14.92
CA PRO A 28 -8.43 -16.28 -14.62
C PRO A 28 -9.00 -15.01 -15.27
N THR A 29 -8.69 -13.87 -14.66
CA THR A 29 -8.93 -12.54 -15.23
C THR A 29 -7.61 -11.79 -15.43
N GLY A 30 -7.65 -10.74 -16.25
CA GLY A 30 -6.47 -9.94 -16.58
C GLY A 30 -5.75 -9.38 -15.36
N LYS A 31 -4.42 -9.22 -15.48
CA LYS A 31 -3.58 -8.64 -14.42
C LYS A 31 -3.89 -7.16 -14.27
N ASN A 32 -4.17 -6.74 -13.03
CA ASN A 32 -4.42 -5.35 -12.68
C ASN A 32 -3.40 -4.88 -11.65
N ARG A 33 -2.99 -3.62 -11.76
CA ARG A 33 -2.05 -3.01 -10.81
C ARG A 33 -2.81 -2.55 -9.56
N LYS A 34 -2.41 -3.07 -8.39
CA LYS A 34 -2.92 -2.62 -7.09
C LYS A 34 -1.93 -1.62 -6.48
N GLN A 35 -2.43 -0.42 -6.18
CA GLN A 35 -1.64 0.65 -5.59
C GLN A 35 -1.69 0.60 -4.05
N PRO A 36 -0.61 0.96 -3.35
CA PRO A 36 -0.66 1.10 -1.91
C PRO A 36 -1.55 2.28 -1.50
N ASN A 37 -2.33 2.10 -0.44
CA ASN A 37 -3.08 3.19 0.18
C ASN A 37 -2.11 4.10 0.95
N LEU A 38 -1.63 5.16 0.28
CA LEU A 38 -0.75 6.17 0.84
C LEU A 38 -1.57 7.38 1.30
N GLN A 39 -1.38 7.77 2.55
CA GLN A 39 -2.08 8.89 3.19
C GLN A 39 -1.07 9.89 3.77
N TRP A 40 -1.47 11.15 3.87
CA TRP A 40 -0.66 12.19 4.49
C TRP A 40 -0.59 11.98 6.00
N ALA A 41 0.63 11.99 6.53
CA ALA A 41 0.92 11.99 7.95
C ALA A 41 1.69 13.26 8.31
N SER A 42 1.32 13.91 9.41
CA SER A 42 2.08 15.01 10.00
C SER A 42 3.30 14.47 10.74
N LEU A 43 4.47 15.07 10.55
CA LEU A 43 5.68 14.72 11.28
C LEU A 43 5.77 15.53 12.59
N PRO A 44 6.36 14.98 13.66
CA PRO A 44 6.56 15.71 14.92
C PRO A 44 7.45 16.95 14.77
N SER A 45 8.43 16.88 13.86
CA SER A 45 9.37 17.95 13.53
C SER A 45 8.80 19.04 12.61
N GLY A 46 7.53 18.93 12.24
CA GLY A 46 6.91 19.78 11.23
C GLY A 46 7.00 19.16 9.82
N GLY A 47 6.01 19.49 8.99
CA GLY A 47 5.89 18.94 7.64
C GLY A 47 4.95 17.74 7.53
N ARG A 48 4.79 17.25 6.29
CA ARG A 48 3.89 16.14 5.96
C ARG A 48 4.57 15.16 5.01
N VAL A 49 4.37 13.87 5.25
CA VAL A 49 4.87 12.79 4.39
C VAL A 49 3.74 11.85 4.00
N LYS A 50 3.77 11.30 2.78
CA LYS A 50 2.84 10.24 2.38
C LYS A 50 3.37 8.89 2.83
N ILE A 51 2.60 8.19 3.66
CA ILE A 51 2.95 6.86 4.17
C ILE A 51 1.81 5.87 4.00
N CYS A 52 2.13 4.58 4.09
CA CYS A 52 1.14 3.53 4.04
C CYS A 52 0.17 3.61 5.23
N THR A 53 -1.11 3.29 5.02
CA THR A 53 -2.10 3.29 6.12
C THR A 53 -1.75 2.36 7.27
N ASN A 54 -1.08 1.23 7.02
CA ASN A 54 -0.61 0.33 8.08
C ASN A 54 0.50 0.99 8.92
N CYS A 55 1.36 1.79 8.28
CA CYS A 55 2.43 2.54 8.92
C CYS A 55 1.86 3.69 9.76
N LEU A 56 0.82 4.36 9.23
CA LEU A 56 0.06 5.39 9.93
C LEU A 56 -0.61 4.81 11.19
N LYS A 57 -1.33 3.68 11.06
CA LYS A 57 -1.99 3.00 12.19
C LYS A 57 -1.03 2.54 13.28
N LYS A 58 0.21 2.22 12.92
CA LYS A 58 1.28 1.84 13.87
C LYS A 58 2.05 3.04 14.43
N ASN A 59 1.62 4.28 14.14
CA ASN A 59 2.26 5.51 14.61
C ASN A 59 3.76 5.65 14.26
N LYS A 60 4.25 4.92 13.25
CA LYS A 60 5.67 4.93 12.83
C LYS A 60 6.16 6.30 12.32
N HIS A 61 5.23 7.19 11.99
CA HIS A 61 5.55 8.55 11.56
C HIS A 61 6.01 9.45 12.71
N LEU A 62 5.68 9.08 13.96
CA LEU A 62 6.09 9.82 15.16
C LEU A 62 7.55 9.51 15.55
N GLU A 63 8.05 8.34 15.17
CA GLU A 63 9.43 7.90 15.49
C GLU A 63 10.47 8.39 14.48
N MET A 64 10.02 9.08 13.42
CA MET A 64 10.90 9.65 12.39
C MET A 64 11.74 10.77 12.99
N LYS A 65 12.95 10.44 13.47
CA LYS A 65 13.97 11.42 13.81
C LYS A 65 14.59 11.93 12.52
N ILE A 66 14.49 13.24 12.28
CA ILE A 66 15.34 13.92 11.29
C ILE A 66 16.79 13.73 11.76
N ARG A 67 17.65 13.23 10.87
CA ARG A 67 19.10 13.21 11.08
C ARG A 67 19.66 14.59 10.83
#